data_AF-A0A7J8Y1J9-F1
#
_entry.id   AF-A0A7J8Y1J9-F1
#
_cell.length_a   1.000
_cell.length_b   1.000
_cell.length_c   1.000
_cell.angle_alpha   90.00
_cell.angle_beta   90.00
_cell.angle_gamma   90.00
#
_symmetry.space_group_name_H-M   'P 1'
#
loop_
_entity.id
_entity.type
_entity.pdbx_description
1 polymer ?
#
loop_
_entity_poly.entity_id
_entity_poly.type
_entity_poly.pdbx_seq_one_letter_code
_entity_poly.pdbx_strand_id
1 'polypeptide(L)'
;FKLENIGIPFGDGHKGCKILLTTRHQQVCIKMNCQKVIQLGILSEDEALALFRERAGLDDYCSSLNDVAKEVAGECKGLPPVLDTVARALKDESLDSRRALKQRFKDSRHLMKKFSEMCLQGS
;
A
#
# COMPACT_ATOMS: atom_id res chain seq x y z
N PHE A 1 -7.77 30.90 -1.92
CA PHE A 1 -6.34 30.55 -2.07
C PHE A 1 -6.06 30.43 -3.56
N LYS A 2 -5.04 31.13 -4.09
CA LYS A 2 -4.64 31.05 -5.50
C LYS A 2 -3.24 30.46 -5.58
N LEU A 3 -3.02 29.51 -6.49
CA LEU A 3 -1.74 28.81 -6.63
C LEU A 3 -0.62 29.74 -7.13
N GLU A 4 -0.97 30.77 -7.91
CA GLU A 4 -0.01 31.77 -8.35
C GLU A 4 0.67 32.49 -7.17
N ASN A 5 -0.03 32.65 -6.05
CA ASN A 5 0.50 33.32 -4.85
C ASN A 5 1.68 32.58 -4.21
N ILE A 6 1.83 31.28 -4.49
CA ILE A 6 2.96 30.45 -4.03
C ILE A 6 3.90 30.09 -5.18
N GLY A 7 3.82 30.82 -6.31
CA GLY A 7 4.71 30.65 -7.46
C GLY A 7 4.41 29.43 -8.32
N ILE A 8 3.24 28.79 -8.17
CA ILE A 8 2.84 27.65 -9.02
C ILE A 8 2.04 28.18 -10.22
N PRO A 9 2.58 28.11 -11.46
CA PRO A 9 1.86 28.53 -12.65
C PRO A 9 0.69 27.58 -12.94
N PHE A 10 -0.53 28.12 -13.04
CA PHE A 10 -1.76 27.34 -13.25
C PHE A 10 -2.79 28.10 -14.11
N GLY A 11 -3.68 27.37 -14.79
CA GLY A 11 -4.76 27.94 -15.61
C GLY A 11 -4.44 28.13 -17.10
N ASP A 12 -5.29 28.87 -17.80
CA ASP A 12 -5.28 28.98 -19.28
C ASP A 12 -4.02 29.65 -19.86
N GLY A 13 -3.28 30.41 -19.05
CA GLY A 13 -1.97 30.97 -19.42
C GLY A 13 -0.83 29.95 -19.36
N HIS A 14 -1.08 28.77 -18.79
CA HIS A 14 -0.09 27.72 -18.53
C HIS A 14 -0.61 26.34 -19.00
N LYS A 15 -1.21 26.31 -20.19
CA LYS A 15 -1.70 25.08 -20.83
C LYS A 15 -0.58 24.05 -20.93
N GLY A 16 -0.78 22.89 -20.29
CA GLY A 16 0.20 21.78 -20.25
C GLY A 16 0.69 21.43 -18.84
N CYS A 17 0.66 22.37 -17.89
CA CYS A 17 1.00 22.09 -16.50
C CYS A 17 -0.14 21.35 -15.79
N LYS A 18 0.17 20.20 -15.18
CA LYS A 18 -0.77 19.42 -14.36
C LYS A 18 -0.31 19.43 -12.91
N ILE A 19 -1.25 19.59 -11.99
CA ILE A 19 -0.99 19.53 -10.55
C ILE A 19 -1.56 18.23 -10.01
N LEU A 20 -0.72 17.45 -9.33
CA LEU A 20 -1.13 16.25 -8.60
C LEU A 20 -1.20 16.59 -7.11
N LEU A 21 -2.41 16.56 -6.56
CA LEU A 21 -2.64 16.70 -5.13
C LEU A 21 -2.86 15.31 -4.52
N THR A 22 -2.12 14.98 -3.48
CA THR A 22 -2.37 13.81 -2.64
C THR A 22 -2.84 14.26 -1.26
N THR A 23 -3.92 13.69 -0.76
CA THR A 23 -4.51 14.01 0.55
C THR A 23 -5.27 12.80 1.06
N ARG A 24 -5.34 12.65 2.39
CA ARG A 24 -6.23 11.68 3.04
C ARG A 24 -7.67 12.18 3.09
N HIS A 25 -7.84 13.50 3.17
CA HIS A 25 -9.15 14.12 3.35
C HIS A 25 -9.75 14.57 2.01
N GLN A 26 -10.79 13.87 1.56
CA GLN A 26 -11.53 14.19 0.34
C GLN A 26 -12.04 15.65 0.31
N GLN A 27 -12.38 16.22 1.47
CA GLN A 27 -12.81 17.61 1.61
C GLN A 27 -11.76 18.62 1.12
N VAL A 28 -10.47 18.27 1.18
CA VAL A 28 -9.40 19.11 0.65
C VAL A 28 -9.46 19.16 -0.89
N CYS A 29 -9.74 18.04 -1.56
CA CYS A 29 -9.92 18.01 -3.02
C CYS A 29 -11.08 18.91 -3.48
N ILE A 30 -12.18 18.90 -2.72
CA ILE A 30 -13.36 19.76 -2.98
C ILE A 30 -12.96 21.23 -2.79
N LYS A 31 -12.35 21.59 -1.65
CA LYS A 31 -11.92 22.97 -1.37
C LYS A 31 -10.91 23.51 -2.38
N MET A 32 -10.08 22.63 -2.95
CA MET A 32 -9.07 22.97 -3.96
C MET A 32 -9.62 22.90 -5.40
N ASN A 33 -10.92 22.63 -5.58
CA ASN A 33 -11.58 22.49 -6.89
C ASN A 33 -10.82 21.53 -7.83
N CYS A 34 -10.40 20.37 -7.32
CA CYS A 34 -9.73 19.36 -8.13
C CYS A 34 -10.64 18.89 -9.28
N GLN A 35 -10.13 18.94 -10.51
CA GLN A 35 -10.88 18.59 -11.72
C GLN A 35 -11.16 17.09 -11.82
N LYS A 36 -10.21 16.26 -11.36
CA LYS A 36 -10.32 14.80 -11.32
C LYS A 36 -9.89 14.32 -9.94
N VAL A 37 -10.76 13.54 -9.30
CA VAL A 37 -10.48 12.89 -8.02
C VAL A 37 -10.37 11.40 -8.26
N ILE A 38 -9.28 10.80 -7.78
CA ILE A 38 -9.06 9.35 -7.83
C ILE A 38 -9.02 8.87 -6.38
N GLN A 39 -10.02 8.11 -5.98
CA GLN A 39 -10.04 7.49 -4.65
C GLN A 39 -9.09 6.29 -4.67
N LEU A 40 -8.08 6.30 -3.79
CA LEU A 40 -7.22 5.15 -3.58
C LEU A 40 -7.92 4.17 -2.62
N GLY A 41 -8.16 2.95 -3.10
CA GLY A 41 -8.63 1.83 -2.30
C GLY A 41 -7.50 0.97 -1.77
N ILE A 42 -7.86 -0.13 -1.09
CA ILE A 42 -6.94 -1.24 -0.84
C ILE A 42 -6.69 -2.03 -2.13
N LEU A 43 -5.56 -2.73 -2.19
CA LEU A 43 -5.26 -3.64 -3.29
C LEU A 43 -6.23 -4.82 -3.30
N SER A 44 -6.59 -5.28 -4.49
CA SER A 44 -7.22 -6.59 -4.66
C SER A 44 -6.30 -7.72 -4.19
N GLU A 45 -6.85 -8.92 -4.00
CA GLU A 45 -6.05 -10.08 -3.57
C GLU A 45 -4.91 -10.40 -4.54
N ASP A 46 -5.17 -10.29 -5.85
CA ASP A 46 -4.17 -10.54 -6.89
C ASP A 46 -3.08 -9.47 -6.89
N GLU A 47 -3.45 -8.18 -6.80
CA GLU A 47 -2.48 -7.09 -6.69
C GLU A 47 -1.65 -7.17 -5.40
N ALA A 48 -2.29 -7.54 -4.29
CA ALA A 48 -1.62 -7.71 -3.00
C ALA A 48 -0.62 -8.87 -3.04
N LEU A 49 -0.99 -10.00 -3.63
CA LEU A 49 -0.11 -11.15 -3.82
C LEU A 49 1.06 -10.81 -4.74
N ALA A 50 0.79 -10.13 -5.86
CA ALA A 50 1.82 -9.71 -6.80
C ALA A 50 2.84 -8.78 -6.12
N LEU A 51 2.36 -7.75 -5.42
CA LEU A 51 3.23 -6.83 -4.67
C LEU A 51 4.04 -7.57 -3.60
N PHE A 52 3.39 -8.47 -2.85
CA PHE A 52 4.07 -9.24 -1.82
C PHE A 52 5.21 -10.09 -2.39
N ARG A 53 4.97 -10.80 -3.51
CA ARG A 53 5.99 -11.62 -4.16
C ARG A 53 7.17 -10.78 -4.64
N GLU A 54 6.89 -9.67 -5.31
CA GLU A 54 7.91 -8.73 -5.77
C GLU A 54 8.79 -8.26 -4.60
N ARG A 55 8.16 -7.83 -3.50
CA ARG A 55 8.87 -7.32 -2.32
C ARG A 55 9.60 -8.40 -1.53
N ALA A 56 9.07 -9.61 -1.50
CA ALA A 56 9.67 -10.77 -0.83
C ALA A 56 10.78 -11.44 -1.66
N GLY A 57 11.01 -11.00 -2.90
CA GLY A 57 11.95 -11.64 -3.82
C GLY A 57 11.54 -13.09 -4.15
N LEU A 58 10.23 -13.34 -4.28
CA LEU A 58 9.69 -14.63 -4.65
C LEU A 58 9.48 -14.71 -6.16
N ASP A 59 10.17 -15.65 -6.80
CA ASP A 59 10.01 -16.01 -8.20
C ASP A 59 8.67 -16.74 -8.40
N ASP A 60 7.99 -16.51 -9.52
CA ASP A 60 6.71 -17.19 -9.82
C ASP A 60 6.82 -18.73 -9.89
N TYR A 61 8.04 -19.25 -10.09
CA TYR A 61 8.35 -20.68 -10.13
C TYR A 61 8.55 -21.32 -8.76
N CYS A 62 8.59 -20.55 -7.66
CA CYS A 62 8.80 -21.08 -6.32
C CYS A 62 7.49 -21.67 -5.74
N SER A 63 7.07 -22.82 -6.28
CA SER A 63 5.80 -23.48 -5.98
C SER A 63 5.59 -23.79 -4.50
N SER A 64 6.66 -24.13 -3.78
CA SER A 64 6.61 -24.50 -2.35
C SER A 64 6.25 -23.33 -1.43
N LEU A 65 6.36 -22.10 -1.91
CA LEU A 65 6.18 -20.88 -1.13
C LEU A 65 4.95 -20.07 -1.54
N ASN A 66 4.25 -20.51 -2.59
CA ASN A 66 3.07 -19.82 -3.12
C ASN A 66 1.91 -19.79 -2.13
N ASP A 67 1.62 -20.89 -1.46
CA ASP A 67 0.53 -20.94 -0.46
C ASP A 67 0.85 -20.08 0.76
N VAL A 68 2.14 -20.03 1.14
CA VAL A 68 2.61 -19.14 2.21
C VAL A 68 2.44 -17.68 1.81
N ALA A 69 2.85 -17.31 0.61
CA ALA A 69 2.71 -15.94 0.10
C ALA A 69 1.24 -15.50 0.03
N LYS A 70 0.36 -16.36 -0.48
CA LYS A 70 -1.09 -16.14 -0.51
C LYS A 70 -1.67 -15.93 0.89
N GLU A 71 -1.33 -16.81 1.83
CA GLU A 71 -1.82 -16.71 3.21
C GLU A 71 -1.38 -15.39 3.88
N VAL A 72 -0.09 -15.05 3.77
CA VAL A 72 0.46 -13.84 4.41
C VAL A 72 -0.06 -12.57 3.74
N ALA A 73 -0.12 -12.52 2.41
CA ALA A 73 -0.66 -11.36 1.68
C ALA A 73 -2.15 -11.12 2.02
N GLY A 74 -2.95 -12.19 2.14
CA GLY A 74 -4.37 -12.10 2.51
C GLY A 74 -4.61 -11.58 3.95
N GLU A 75 -3.66 -11.79 4.84
CA GLU A 75 -3.68 -11.22 6.20
C GLU A 75 -3.30 -9.73 6.24
N CYS A 76 -2.56 -9.24 5.23
CA CYS A 76 -2.20 -7.84 5.10
C CYS A 76 -3.35 -6.94 4.59
N LYS A 77 -4.52 -7.53 4.26
CA LYS A 77 -5.76 -6.84 3.86
C LYS A 77 -5.58 -5.81 2.74
N GLY A 78 -4.68 -6.11 1.80
CA GLY A 78 -4.46 -5.26 0.62
C GLY A 78 -3.82 -3.91 0.92
N LEU A 79 -3.28 -3.67 2.12
CA LEU A 79 -2.61 -2.41 2.46
C LEU A 79 -1.16 -2.41 1.97
N PRO A 80 -0.77 -1.55 1.00
CA PRO A 80 0.59 -1.57 0.43
C PRO A 80 1.72 -1.39 1.46
N PRO A 81 1.64 -0.47 2.45
CA PRO A 81 2.71 -0.31 3.44
C PRO A 81 2.92 -1.56 4.32
N VAL A 82 1.83 -2.24 4.67
CA VAL A 82 1.87 -3.47 5.46
C VAL A 82 2.49 -4.60 4.64
N LEU A 83 2.01 -4.79 3.40
CA LEU A 83 2.54 -5.79 2.47
C LEU A 83 4.05 -5.61 2.27
N ASP A 84 4.52 -4.39 2.01
CA ASP A 84 5.93 -4.09 1.82
C ASP A 84 6.78 -4.42 3.06
N THR A 85 6.30 -4.03 4.25
CA THR A 85 7.00 -4.29 5.53
C THR A 85 7.15 -5.79 5.78
N VAL A 86 6.05 -6.54 5.65
CA VAL A 86 6.03 -7.98 5.92
C VAL A 86 6.83 -8.76 4.88
N ALA A 87 6.69 -8.40 3.61
CA ALA A 87 7.41 -9.04 2.51
C ALA A 87 8.93 -8.84 2.63
N ARG A 88 9.39 -7.62 2.96
CA ARG A 88 10.82 -7.34 3.18
C ARG A 88 11.38 -8.13 4.36
N ALA A 89 10.64 -8.22 5.46
CA ALA A 89 11.05 -9.02 6.61
C ALA A 89 11.23 -10.52 6.27
N LEU A 90 10.50 -11.02 5.26
CA LEU A 90 10.59 -12.41 4.80
C LEU A 90 11.65 -12.63 3.71
N LYS A 91 12.15 -11.58 3.07
CA LYS A 91 13.12 -11.66 1.96
C LYS A 91 14.50 -12.07 2.44
N ASP A 92 14.95 -11.54 3.57
CA ASP A 92 16.34 -11.69 4.05
C ASP A 92 16.52 -12.88 5.00
N GLU A 93 15.53 -13.79 5.06
CA GLU A 93 15.46 -14.86 6.04
C GLU A 93 15.65 -16.26 5.42
N SER A 94 16.32 -17.15 6.15
CA SER A 94 16.44 -18.57 5.78
C SER A 94 15.06 -19.26 5.69
N LEU A 95 14.95 -20.43 5.05
CA LEU A 95 13.67 -21.15 4.96
C LEU A 95 13.07 -21.49 6.34
N ASP A 96 13.90 -21.86 7.31
CA ASP A 96 13.46 -22.15 8.68
C ASP A 96 13.07 -20.86 9.43
N SER A 97 13.85 -19.79 9.25
CA SER A 97 13.50 -18.47 9.77
C SER A 97 12.19 -17.95 9.19
N ARG A 98 11.93 -18.16 7.89
CA ARG A 98 10.67 -17.83 7.22
C ARG A 98 9.49 -18.59 7.80
N ARG A 99 9.66 -19.88 8.12
CA ARG A 99 8.61 -20.66 8.79
C ARG A 99 8.33 -20.11 10.19
N ALA A 100 9.37 -19.77 10.95
CA ALA A 100 9.23 -19.15 12.26
C ALA A 100 8.58 -17.75 12.17
N LEU A 101 8.97 -16.94 11.19
CA LEU A 101 8.38 -15.62 10.93
C LEU A 101 6.92 -15.74 10.51
N LYS A 102 6.58 -16.74 9.69
CA LYS A 102 5.19 -17.10 9.37
C LYS A 102 4.40 -17.41 10.65
N GLN A 103 4.96 -18.22 11.55
CA GLN A 103 4.27 -18.58 12.79
C GLN A 103 4.09 -17.35 13.70
N ARG A 104 5.14 -16.55 13.92
CA ARG A 104 5.06 -15.29 14.68
C ARG A 104 4.05 -14.33 14.08
N PHE A 105 3.96 -14.29 12.75
CA PHE A 105 2.98 -13.49 12.04
C PHE A 105 1.55 -13.99 12.30
N LYS A 106 1.31 -15.31 12.29
CA LYS A 106 0.02 -15.91 12.68
C LYS A 106 -0.34 -15.65 14.13
N ASP A 107 0.65 -15.64 15.03
CA ASP A 107 0.44 -15.41 16.46
C ASP A 107 0.16 -13.92 16.74
N SER A 108 0.77 -13.03 15.96
CA SER A 108 0.61 -11.58 16.04
C SER A 108 -0.57 -11.05 15.20
N ARG A 109 -1.40 -11.95 14.64
CA ARG A 109 -2.50 -11.60 13.72
C ARG A 109 -3.48 -10.60 14.34
N HIS A 110 -3.67 -10.62 15.66
CA HIS A 110 -4.51 -9.64 16.35
C HIS A 110 -3.90 -8.22 16.36
N LEU A 111 -2.58 -8.09 16.51
CA LEU A 111 -1.89 -6.79 16.43
C LEU A 111 -1.91 -6.24 15.00
N MET A 112 -1.77 -7.11 14.00
CA MET A 112 -1.88 -6.72 12.59
C MET A 112 -3.28 -6.21 12.24
N LYS A 113 -4.33 -6.86 12.74
CA LYS A 113 -5.70 -6.36 12.61
C LYS A 113 -5.88 -4.97 13.24
N LYS A 114 -5.36 -4.77 14.46
CA LYS A 114 -5.38 -3.45 15.11
C LYS A 114 -4.60 -2.39 14.30
N PHE A 115 -3.45 -2.74 13.75
CA PHE A 115 -2.65 -1.82 12.92
C PHE A 115 -3.39 -1.43 11.64
N SER A 116 -4.01 -2.40 10.96
CA SER A 116 -4.85 -2.16 9.78
C SER A 116 -6.07 -1.29 10.10
N GLU A 117 -6.76 -1.55 11.22
CA GLU A 117 -7.90 -0.75 11.68
C GLU A 117 -7.49 0.69 11.97
N MET A 118 -6.35 0.91 12.62
CA MET A 118 -5.81 2.26 12.87
C MET A 118 -5.45 2.99 11.57
N CYS A 119 -4.86 2.30 10.60
CA CYS A 119 -4.56 2.89 9.28
C CYS A 119 -5.83 3.28 8.52
N LEU A 120 -6.89 2.48 8.61
CA LEU A 120 -8.18 2.78 7.97
C LEU A 120 -8.93 3.93 8.66
N GLN A 121 -8.89 4.01 9.99
CA GLN A 121 -9.56 5.06 10.77
C GLN A 121 -8.89 6.44 10.65
N GLY A 122 -7.64 6.50 10.18
CA GLY A 122 -6.91 7.75 9.91
C GLY A 122 -7.05 8.30 8.49
N SER A 123 -7.99 7.78 7.70
CA SER A 123 -8.26 8.13 6.28
C SER A 123 -9.34 9.21 6.18
#